data_AF-A0A2D4YGV4-F1
#
_entry.id   AF-A0A2D4YGV4-F1
#
_cell.length_a   1.000
_cell.length_b   1.000
_cell.length_c   1.000
_cell.angle_alpha   90.00
_cell.angle_beta   90.00
_cell.angle_gamma   90.00
#
_symmetry.space_group_name_H-M   'P 1'
#
loop_
_entity.id
_entity.type
_entity.pdbx_description
1 polymer ?
#
loop_
_entity_poly.entity_id
_entity_poly.type
_entity_poly.pdbx_seq_one_letter_code
_entity_poly.pdbx_strand_id
1 'polypeptide(L)'
;MNDIVFGIIFIGLALSFFSFGIAIYMNIWIYYSADQNKYPLFPILNPFSLSSYELMFNSMFKLKWKVEGENEKLKRKSNKLRRFSGIMLLFTAILGISSAILT
;
A
#
# COMPACT_ATOMS: atom_id res chain seq x y z
N MET A 1 -23.21 -6.29 21.03
CA MET A 1 -21.78 -5.95 21.23
C MET A 1 -20.92 -6.50 20.09
N ASN A 2 -21.15 -7.74 19.64
CA ASN A 2 -20.39 -8.37 18.55
C ASN A 2 -20.52 -7.62 17.20
N ASP A 3 -21.72 -7.17 16.81
CA ASP A 3 -21.93 -6.52 15.50
C ASP A 3 -21.24 -5.15 15.38
N ILE A 4 -21.20 -4.37 16.46
CA ILE A 4 -20.50 -3.08 16.49
C ILE A 4 -18.99 -3.29 16.36
N VAL A 5 -18.43 -4.26 17.08
CA VAL A 5 -17.01 -4.61 17.01
C VAL A 5 -16.66 -5.13 15.62
N PHE A 6 -17.50 -5.98 15.03
CA PHE A 6 -17.31 -6.48 13.68
C PHE A 6 -17.34 -5.35 12.63
N GLY A 7 -18.27 -4.39 12.79
CA GLY A 7 -18.32 -3.19 11.94
C GLY A 7 -17.04 -2.35 12.03
N ILE A 8 -16.50 -2.14 13.23
CA ILE A 8 -15.24 -1.41 13.43
C ILE A 8 -14.06 -2.15 12.78
N ILE A 9 -13.99 -3.48 12.92
CA ILE A 9 -12.95 -4.30 12.29
C ILE A 9 -13.04 -4.18 10.77
N PHE A 10 -14.25 -4.28 10.21
CA PHE A 10 -14.47 -4.14 8.76
C PHE A 10 -14.02 -2.77 8.23
N ILE A 11 -14.43 -1.68 8.90
CA ILE A 11 -14.02 -0.32 8.52
C ILE A 11 -12.51 -0.15 8.62
N GLY A 12 -11.89 -0.66 9.69
CA GLY A 12 -10.44 -0.58 9.88
C GLY A 12 -9.66 -1.33 8.81
N LEU A 13 -10.13 -2.52 8.42
CA LEU A 13 -9.56 -3.30 7.31
C LEU A 13 -9.71 -2.55 5.99
N ALA A 14 -10.90 -2.05 5.67
CA ALA A 14 -11.15 -1.29 4.45
C ALA A 14 -10.22 -0.06 4.36
N LEU A 15 -10.14 0.75 5.42
CA LEU A 15 -9.26 1.92 5.48
C LEU A 15 -7.79 1.54 5.27
N SER A 16 -7.35 0.41 5.84
CA SER A 16 -6.00 -0.06 5.63
C SER A 16 -5.73 -0.46 4.18
N PHE A 17 -6.60 -1.27 3.57
CA PHE A 17 -6.45 -1.71 2.18
C PHE A 17 -6.47 -0.52 1.21
N PHE A 18 -7.41 0.43 1.38
CA PHE A 18 -7.46 1.63 0.55
C PHE A 18 -6.21 2.49 0.71
N SER A 19 -5.76 2.73 1.95
CA SER A 19 -4.55 3.52 2.19
C SER A 19 -3.29 2.86 1.60
N PHE A 20 -3.17 1.55 1.74
CA PHE A 20 -2.08 0.76 1.16
C PHE A 20 -2.12 0.78 -0.38
N GLY A 21 -3.30 0.60 -0.96
CA GLY A 21 -3.51 0.65 -2.41
C GLY A 21 -3.11 2.01 -3.00
N ILE A 22 -3.52 3.12 -2.37
CA ILE A 22 -3.10 4.47 -2.78
C ILE A 22 -1.57 4.60 -2.66
N ALA A 23 -0.98 4.10 -1.59
CA ALA A 23 0.47 4.19 -1.39
C ALA A 23 1.27 3.40 -2.45
N ILE A 24 0.77 2.21 -2.84
CA ILE A 24 1.33 1.41 -3.93
C ILE A 24 1.22 2.19 -5.24
N TYR A 25 0.02 2.69 -5.58
CA TYR A 25 -0.20 3.44 -6.80
C TYR A 25 0.74 4.64 -6.92
N MET A 26 0.94 5.39 -5.82
CA MET A 26 1.92 6.48 -5.76
C MET A 26 3.34 5.99 -6.02
N ASN A 27 3.74 4.85 -5.43
CA ASN A 27 5.07 4.28 -5.66
C ASN A 27 5.26 3.81 -7.11
N ILE A 28 4.24 3.20 -7.71
CA ILE A 28 4.28 2.78 -9.12
C ILE A 28 4.54 3.99 -10.02
N TRP A 29 3.80 5.09 -9.80
CA TRP A 29 3.98 6.32 -10.57
C TRP A 29 5.37 6.93 -10.42
N ILE A 30 5.91 6.98 -9.19
CA ILE A 30 7.27 7.49 -8.93
C ILE A 30 8.31 6.72 -9.76
N TYR A 31 8.09 5.43 -10.00
CA TYR A 31 9.03 4.58 -10.72
C TYR A 31 8.89 4.63 -12.20
N TYR A 32 7.65 4.66 -12.65
CA TYR A 32 7.40 4.91 -14.05
C TYR A 32 8.04 6.26 -14.45
N SER A 33 7.89 7.31 -13.62
CA SER A 33 8.51 8.62 -13.90
C SER A 33 10.04 8.58 -13.90
N ALA A 34 10.63 7.66 -13.14
CA ALA A 34 12.09 7.51 -13.03
C ALA A 34 12.72 6.85 -14.26
N ASP A 35 12.01 5.92 -14.91
CA ASP A 35 12.52 5.15 -16.04
C ASP A 35 11.37 4.70 -16.96
N GLN A 36 10.82 5.66 -17.70
CA GLN A 36 9.68 5.43 -18.59
C GLN A 36 10.00 4.39 -19.67
N ASN A 37 11.24 4.35 -20.15
CA ASN A 37 11.70 3.43 -21.19
C ASN A 37 11.72 1.97 -20.71
N LYS A 38 12.02 1.74 -19.42
CA LYS A 38 11.98 0.40 -18.83
C LYS A 38 10.56 -0.13 -18.63
N TYR A 39 9.58 0.77 -18.48
CA TYR A 39 8.19 0.41 -18.20
C TYR A 39 7.21 0.93 -19.28
N PRO A 40 7.38 0.54 -20.56
CA PRO A 40 6.65 1.14 -21.68
C PRO A 40 5.15 0.84 -21.69
N LEU A 41 4.72 -0.16 -20.92
CA LEU A 41 3.33 -0.61 -20.89
C LEU A 41 2.48 0.12 -19.84
N PHE A 42 3.11 0.85 -18.90
CA PHE A 42 2.40 1.62 -17.89
C PHE A 42 1.63 2.79 -18.55
N PRO A 43 0.39 3.15 -18.12
CA PRO A 43 -0.33 2.74 -16.90
C PRO A 43 -1.01 1.37 -16.95
N ILE A 44 -0.99 0.67 -18.09
CA ILE A 44 -1.62 -0.64 -18.24
C ILE A 44 -0.63 -1.70 -17.72
N LEU A 45 -0.88 -2.20 -16.52
CA LEU A 45 -0.12 -3.35 -16.01
C LEU A 45 -0.48 -4.58 -16.86
N ASN A 46 0.39 -4.93 -17.81
CA ASN A 46 0.20 -6.10 -18.64
C ASN A 46 0.55 -7.36 -17.82
N PRO A 47 -0.40 -8.28 -17.59
CA PRO A 47 -0.17 -9.51 -16.82
C PRO A 47 0.83 -10.48 -17.49
N PHE A 48 1.23 -10.25 -18.74
CA PHE A 48 2.25 -11.03 -19.43
C PHE A 48 3.61 -10.34 -19.49
N SER A 49 3.75 -9.14 -18.93
CA SER A 49 5.00 -8.39 -18.94
C SER A 49 5.79 -8.52 -17.65
N LEU A 50 7.01 -9.05 -17.74
CA LEU A 50 7.96 -9.07 -16.63
C LEU A 50 8.25 -7.66 -16.10
N SER A 51 8.28 -6.63 -16.95
CA SER A 51 8.52 -5.25 -16.50
C SER A 51 7.36 -4.69 -15.67
N SER A 52 6.12 -5.09 -15.98
CA SER A 52 4.94 -4.71 -15.20
C SER A 52 4.94 -5.39 -13.82
N TYR A 53 5.34 -6.68 -13.74
CA TYR A 53 5.54 -7.34 -12.46
C TYR A 53 6.68 -6.73 -11.66
N GLU A 54 7.82 -6.48 -12.29
CA GLU A 54 8.96 -5.84 -11.65
C GLU A 54 8.57 -4.47 -11.05
N LEU A 55 7.85 -3.65 -11.82
CA LEU A 55 7.32 -2.36 -11.37
C LEU A 55 6.40 -2.53 -10.15
N MET A 56 5.47 -3.48 -10.21
CA MET A 56 4.52 -3.75 -9.13
C MET A 56 5.24 -4.25 -7.87
N PHE A 57 6.09 -5.27 -7.97
CA PHE A 57 6.84 -5.82 -6.84
C PHE A 57 7.73 -4.79 -6.19
N ASN A 58 8.48 -4.05 -7.00
CA ASN A 58 9.33 -3.01 -6.48
C ASN A 58 8.50 -1.95 -5.72
N SER A 59 7.37 -1.51 -6.30
CA SER A 59 6.49 -0.51 -5.67
C SER A 59 5.91 -0.97 -4.33
N MET A 60 5.75 -2.28 -4.16
CA MET A 60 5.24 -2.94 -2.96
C MET A 60 6.31 -3.27 -1.92
N PHE A 61 7.59 -3.45 -2.24
CA PHE A 61 8.53 -3.98 -1.23
C PHE A 61 9.69 -3.09 -0.88
N LYS A 62 10.21 -2.29 -1.80
CA LYS A 62 11.43 -1.53 -1.50
C LYS A 62 11.08 -0.17 -0.89
N LEU A 63 11.71 0.11 0.24
CA LEU A 63 11.47 1.28 1.09
C LEU A 63 12.40 2.47 0.80
N LYS A 64 13.56 2.22 0.18
CA LYS A 64 14.55 3.24 -0.21
C LYS A 64 14.93 3.08 -1.67
N TRP A 65 14.85 4.17 -2.41
CA TRP A 65 15.06 4.22 -3.85
C TRP A 65 16.06 5.29 -4.21
N LYS A 66 16.99 4.99 -5.11
CA LYS A 66 17.93 5.99 -5.63
C LYS A 66 17.21 7.14 -6.35
N VAL A 67 16.03 6.86 -6.91
CA VAL A 67 15.15 7.81 -7.62
C VAL A 67 14.20 8.57 -6.68
N GLU A 68 14.31 8.39 -5.37
CA GLU A 68 13.57 9.21 -4.39
C GLU A 68 13.94 10.70 -4.43
N GLY A 69 15.14 11.03 -4.89
CA GLY A 69 15.63 12.40 -4.93
C GLY A 69 14.75 13.35 -5.76
N GLU A 70 14.14 12.85 -6.84
CA GLU A 70 13.33 13.68 -7.75
C GLU A 70 11.88 13.85 -7.26
N ASN A 71 11.37 12.93 -6.43
CA ASN A 71 9.97 12.87 -6.01
C ASN A 71 9.79 12.66 -4.50
N GLU A 72 10.68 13.26 -3.71
CA GLU A 72 10.76 13.03 -2.26
C GLU A 72 9.43 13.33 -1.53
N LYS A 73 8.72 14.39 -1.93
CA LYS A 73 7.42 14.78 -1.36
C LYS A 73 6.35 13.70 -1.53
N LEU A 74 6.28 13.10 -2.72
CA LEU A 74 5.32 12.02 -3.02
C LEU A 74 5.70 10.74 -2.27
N LYS A 75 7.00 10.42 -2.18
CA LYS A 75 7.46 9.28 -1.39
C LYS A 75 7.12 9.43 0.09
N ARG A 76 7.34 10.60 0.69
CA ARG A 76 6.98 10.88 2.08
C ARG A 76 5.48 10.66 2.33
N LYS A 77 4.61 11.08 1.39
CA LYS A 77 3.16 10.82 1.45
C LYS A 77 2.84 9.32 1.35
N SER A 78 3.42 8.61 0.38
CA SER A 78 3.26 7.16 0.24
C SER A 78 3.67 6.45 1.54
N ASN A 79 4.85 6.75 2.08
CA ASN A 79 5.33 6.14 3.33
C ASN A 79 4.40 6.43 4.53
N LYS A 80 3.83 7.65 4.62
CA LYS A 80 2.82 7.97 5.64
C LYS A 80 1.57 7.10 5.50
N LEU A 81 1.06 6.91 4.29
CA LEU A 81 -0.09 6.04 4.02
C LEU A 81 0.20 4.57 4.36
N ARG A 82 1.39 4.06 4.02
CA ARG A 82 1.80 2.69 4.39
C ARG A 82 1.87 2.50 5.90
N ARG A 83 2.44 3.50 6.59
CA ARG A 83 2.51 3.48 8.06
C ARG A 83 1.11 3.52 8.67
N PHE A 84 0.22 4.37 8.15
CA PHE A 84 -1.17 4.43 8.57
C PHE A 84 -1.88 3.07 8.36
N SER A 85 -1.75 2.48 7.17
CA SER A 85 -2.28 1.15 6.85
C SER A 85 -1.77 0.07 7.82
N GLY A 86 -0.47 0.05 8.10
CA GLY A 86 0.11 -0.89 9.07
C GLY A 86 -0.42 -0.70 10.50
N ILE A 87 -0.54 0.55 10.94
CA ILE A 87 -1.14 0.87 12.26
C ILE A 87 -2.60 0.41 12.31
N MET A 88 -3.38 0.68 11.26
CA MET A 88 -4.79 0.26 11.19
C MET A 88 -4.92 -1.27 11.22
N LEU A 89 -4.06 -2.00 10.49
CA LEU A 89 -4.05 -3.46 10.53
C LEU A 89 -3.76 -4.00 11.92
N LEU A 90 -2.73 -3.46 12.59
CA LEU A 90 -2.40 -3.83 13.97
C LEU A 90 -3.56 -3.56 14.91
N PHE A 91 -4.20 -2.40 14.80
CA PHE A 91 -5.36 -2.04 15.62
C PHE A 91 -6.53 -3.01 15.39
N THR A 92 -6.85 -3.32 14.14
CA THR A 92 -7.90 -4.32 13.83
C THR A 92 -7.55 -5.72 14.30
N ALA A 93 -6.27 -6.12 14.23
CA ALA A 93 -5.84 -7.42 14.72
C ALA A 93 -5.96 -7.51 16.25
N ILE A 94 -5.53 -6.48 16.97
CA ILE A 94 -5.68 -6.39 18.43
C ILE A 94 -7.16 -6.45 18.80
N LEU A 95 -8.01 -5.65 18.16
CA LEU A 95 -9.45 -5.67 18.43
C LEU A 95 -10.09 -7.03 18.16
N GLY A 96 -9.72 -7.69 17.06
CA GLY A 96 -10.25 -9.02 16.72
C GLY A 96 -9.79 -10.11 17.71
N ILE A 97 -8.53 -10.07 18.15
CA ILE A 97 -8.03 -10.99 19.18
C ILE A 97 -8.72 -10.72 20.52
N SER A 98 -8.81 -9.45 20.94
CA SER A 98 -9.48 -9.08 22.20
C SER A 98 -10.96 -9.48 22.19
N SER A 99 -11.66 -9.32 21.07
CA SER A 99 -13.06 -9.76 20.98
C SER A 99 -13.18 -11.28 21.08
N ALA A 100 -12.28 -12.03 20.43
CA ALA A 100 -12.28 -13.49 20.49
C ALA A 100 -11.99 -14.05 21.90
N ILE A 101 -11.21 -13.35 22.73
CA ILE A 101 -10.90 -13.76 24.11
C ILE A 101 -12.03 -13.42 25.09
N LEU A 102 -12.75 -12.32 24.83
CA LEU A 102 -13.83 -11.81 25.70
C LEU A 102 -15.21 -12.42 25.40
N THR A 103 -15.32 -13.27 24.38
CA THR A 103 -16.54 -13.99 24.00
C THR A 103 -16.51 -15.41 24.56
#